data_AF-A0A7S3KLB8-F1
#
_entry.id   AF-A0A7S3KLB8-F1
#
_cell.length_a   1.000
_cell.length_b   1.000
_cell.length_c   1.000
_cell.angle_alpha   90.00
_cell.angle_beta   90.00
_cell.angle_gamma   90.00
#
_symmetry.space_group_name_H-M   'P 1'
#
loop_
_entity.id
_entity.type
_entity.pdbx_description
1 polymer ?
#
loop_
_entity_poly.entity_id
_entity_poly.type
_entity_poly.pdbx_seq_one_letter_code
_entity_poly.pdbx_strand_id
1 'polypeptide(L)'
;MQKTKLPGMDEVFDEVQGFVDEIYEIQDPIDDALGNLLWYTNFHKTVGATAHHCCVGIVFSLAAASNGAGVENLFEVKPASPFLELNKSSAQGDTIKAIDAFTDYIKALTAAKDRIEPLADKAKSFAEKAPDLPGKCKEDISNSKDLGMMEKAKAAKNTASNSKHMAKLPSLVTGLKDTIQEAFESVQGAGKELNAKKDKLSDIGKDCAAKKLEYPKDCYLEFGDPINVDGNAKKKHAAQQKKMKKKEAKDEIRRRNELLLDKLYYIDRLPGKLHPFTLSIDRPPSAYSLNRHNREQELDRIDRENIKMLNKIQHASTKYSIEDLMSDRY
;
A
#
# COMPACT_ATOMS: atom_id res chain seq x y z
N MET A 1 -10.20 20.28 -2.33
CA MET A 1 -11.34 21.21 -2.45
C MET A 1 -11.07 22.23 -3.55
N GLN A 2 -12.09 22.84 -4.15
CA GLN A 2 -11.91 23.84 -5.22
C GLN A 2 -11.78 25.26 -4.65
N LYS A 3 -10.74 26.01 -5.02
CA LYS A 3 -10.53 27.41 -4.60
C LYS A 3 -11.54 28.36 -5.25
N THR A 4 -11.97 29.36 -4.50
CA THR A 4 -12.99 30.35 -4.85
C THR A 4 -12.42 31.74 -5.12
N LYS A 5 -11.18 32.02 -4.70
CA LYS A 5 -10.57 33.37 -4.65
C LYS A 5 -11.25 34.32 -3.65
N LEU A 6 -12.07 33.79 -2.76
CA LEU A 6 -12.63 34.51 -1.61
C LEU A 6 -11.90 33.98 -0.37
N PRO A 7 -11.04 34.78 0.28
CA PRO A 7 -10.17 34.30 1.37
C PRO A 7 -10.95 33.56 2.48
N GLY A 8 -12.05 34.14 2.97
CA GLY A 8 -12.85 33.52 4.03
C GLY A 8 -13.51 32.19 3.64
N MET A 9 -13.90 32.01 2.37
CA MET A 9 -14.40 30.72 1.88
C MET A 9 -13.27 29.71 1.68
N ASP A 10 -12.13 30.17 1.16
CA ASP A 10 -10.98 29.31 0.89
C ASP A 10 -10.33 28.78 2.17
N GLU A 11 -10.35 29.55 3.26
CA GLU A 11 -9.94 29.10 4.60
C GLU A 11 -10.81 27.94 5.11
N VAL A 12 -12.15 28.07 5.02
CA VAL A 12 -13.07 26.98 5.40
C VAL A 12 -12.83 25.73 4.55
N PHE A 13 -12.61 25.89 3.25
CA PHE A 13 -12.37 24.76 2.36
C PHE A 13 -10.99 24.10 2.56
N ASP A 14 -9.99 24.86 3.00
CA ASP A 14 -8.69 24.31 3.39
C ASP A 14 -8.79 23.51 4.69
N GLU A 15 -9.55 24.01 5.67
CA GLU A 15 -9.82 23.26 6.91
C GLU A 15 -10.51 21.92 6.62
N VAL A 16 -11.50 21.93 5.73
CA VAL A 16 -12.18 20.71 5.28
C VAL A 16 -11.24 19.80 4.49
N GLN A 17 -10.35 20.35 3.66
CA GLN A 17 -9.37 19.54 2.94
C GLN A 17 -8.42 18.85 3.93
N GLY A 18 -7.91 19.58 4.93
CA GLY A 18 -7.05 18.99 5.96
C GLY A 18 -7.77 17.89 6.75
N PHE A 19 -9.08 18.04 7.00
CA PHE A 19 -9.89 16.98 7.58
C PHE A 19 -10.02 15.74 6.68
N VAL A 20 -10.21 15.92 5.37
CA VAL A 20 -10.24 14.81 4.41
C VAL A 20 -8.87 14.12 4.34
N ASP A 21 -7.79 14.89 4.36
CA ASP A 21 -6.42 14.35 4.37
C ASP A 21 -6.18 13.52 5.64
N GLU A 22 -6.65 13.97 6.79
CA GLU A 22 -6.58 13.22 8.06
C GLU A 22 -7.29 11.85 7.99
N ILE A 23 -8.43 11.76 7.29
CA ILE A 23 -9.12 10.48 7.04
C ILE A 23 -8.22 9.54 6.22
N TYR A 24 -7.57 10.05 5.16
CA TYR A 24 -6.68 9.25 4.33
C TYR A 24 -5.39 8.86 5.06
N GLU A 25 -4.85 9.71 5.93
CA GLU A 25 -3.70 9.36 6.78
C GLU A 25 -3.99 8.17 7.71
N ILE A 26 -5.25 7.93 8.05
CA ILE A 26 -5.68 6.75 8.82
C ILE A 26 -5.94 5.56 7.90
N GLN A 27 -6.64 5.79 6.78
CA GLN A 27 -7.05 4.72 5.88
C GLN A 27 -5.88 4.11 5.11
N ASP A 28 -4.96 4.93 4.60
CA ASP A 28 -3.87 4.49 3.72
C ASP A 28 -2.96 3.45 4.39
N PRO A 29 -2.49 3.62 5.65
CA PRO A 29 -1.71 2.59 6.34
C PRO A 29 -2.44 1.25 6.49
N ILE A 30 -3.76 1.26 6.69
CA ILE A 30 -4.58 0.04 6.79
C ILE A 30 -4.64 -0.66 5.44
N ASP A 31 -4.96 0.10 4.38
CA ASP A 31 -5.04 -0.39 3.00
C ASP A 31 -3.69 -0.97 2.53
N ASP A 32 -2.60 -0.28 2.82
CA ASP A 32 -1.24 -0.68 2.44
C ASP A 32 -0.78 -1.92 3.20
N ALA A 33 -1.01 -1.97 4.52
CA ALA A 33 -0.65 -3.14 5.33
C ALA A 33 -1.46 -4.38 4.93
N LEU A 34 -2.77 -4.22 4.68
CA LEU A 34 -3.60 -5.31 4.15
C LEU A 34 -3.15 -5.77 2.76
N GLY A 35 -2.80 -4.82 1.89
CA GLY A 35 -2.26 -5.12 0.56
C GLY A 35 -0.95 -5.92 0.65
N ASN A 36 -0.06 -5.55 1.55
CA ASN A 36 1.18 -6.28 1.83
C ASN A 36 0.90 -7.67 2.40
N LEU A 37 -0.03 -7.79 3.33
CA LEU A 37 -0.44 -9.07 3.91
C LEU A 37 -0.96 -10.03 2.83
N LEU A 38 -1.88 -9.57 1.98
CA LEU A 38 -2.43 -10.35 0.86
C LEU A 38 -1.37 -10.69 -0.19
N TRP A 39 -0.36 -9.83 -0.36
CA TRP A 39 0.77 -10.08 -1.25
C TRP A 39 1.65 -11.22 -0.73
N TYR A 40 2.21 -11.08 0.48
CA TYR A 40 3.17 -12.04 1.04
C TYR A 40 2.55 -13.39 1.38
N THR A 41 1.24 -13.44 1.59
CA THR A 41 0.50 -14.70 1.75
C THR A 41 0.03 -15.29 0.42
N ASN A 42 0.24 -14.62 -0.71
CA ASN A 42 -0.22 -14.98 -2.07
C ASN A 42 -1.77 -14.95 -2.26
N PHE A 43 -2.52 -14.47 -1.27
CA PHE A 43 -3.99 -14.36 -1.32
C PHE A 43 -4.52 -13.23 -2.21
N HIS A 44 -3.68 -12.28 -2.64
CA HIS A 44 -4.09 -11.22 -3.57
C HIS A 44 -4.64 -11.75 -4.91
N LYS A 45 -4.40 -13.04 -5.24
CA LYS A 45 -4.92 -13.73 -6.43
C LYS A 45 -6.25 -14.44 -6.19
N THR A 46 -6.74 -14.46 -4.95
CA THR A 46 -7.91 -15.20 -4.52
C THR A 46 -9.07 -14.24 -4.29
N VAL A 47 -10.13 -14.39 -5.08
CA VAL A 47 -11.33 -13.56 -4.94
C VAL A 47 -11.98 -13.81 -3.58
N GLY A 48 -12.37 -12.74 -2.89
CA GLY A 48 -12.99 -12.83 -1.57
C GLY A 48 -12.01 -13.05 -0.43
N ALA A 49 -10.69 -13.08 -0.70
CA ALA A 49 -9.72 -13.20 0.37
C ALA A 49 -9.71 -11.97 1.30
N THR A 50 -9.61 -12.22 2.60
CA THR A 50 -9.59 -11.21 3.66
C THR A 50 -8.39 -11.42 4.58
N ALA A 51 -8.18 -10.52 5.55
CA ALA A 51 -7.17 -10.69 6.57
C ALA A 51 -7.33 -12.02 7.34
N HIS A 52 -8.57 -12.47 7.55
CA HIS A 52 -8.90 -13.76 8.18
C HIS A 52 -8.10 -14.90 7.52
N HIS A 53 -8.28 -15.08 6.21
CA HIS A 53 -7.69 -16.21 5.48
C HIS A 53 -6.16 -16.11 5.48
N CYS A 54 -5.62 -14.89 5.37
CA CYS A 54 -4.19 -14.65 5.51
C CYS A 54 -3.65 -15.11 6.86
N CYS A 55 -4.32 -14.73 7.96
CA CYS A 55 -3.88 -15.07 9.32
C CYS A 55 -3.88 -16.57 9.55
N VAL A 56 -4.99 -17.24 9.22
CA VAL A 56 -5.11 -18.70 9.37
C VAL A 56 -4.08 -19.43 8.50
N GLY A 57 -3.93 -18.99 7.24
CA GLY A 57 -2.93 -19.56 6.33
C GLY A 57 -1.50 -19.39 6.82
N ILE A 58 -1.16 -18.26 7.46
CA ILE A 58 0.16 -18.05 8.07
C ILE A 58 0.40 -19.09 9.16
N VAL A 59 -0.55 -19.30 10.07
CA VAL A 59 -0.39 -20.29 11.15
C VAL A 59 -0.28 -21.72 10.59
N PHE A 60 -1.05 -22.08 9.57
CA PHE A 60 -0.92 -23.39 8.93
C PHE A 60 0.44 -23.55 8.25
N SER A 61 0.97 -22.49 7.60
CA SER A 61 2.31 -22.49 7.03
C SER A 61 3.41 -22.62 8.09
N LEU A 62 3.26 -21.98 9.26
CA LEU A 62 4.19 -22.14 10.37
C LEU A 62 4.15 -23.55 10.97
N ALA A 63 2.96 -24.14 11.08
CA ALA A 63 2.81 -25.54 11.46
C ALA A 63 3.46 -26.47 10.42
N ALA A 64 3.35 -26.15 9.13
CA ALA A 64 4.00 -26.90 8.07
C ALA A 64 5.53 -26.81 8.12
N ALA A 65 6.07 -25.61 8.33
CA ALA A 65 7.52 -25.38 8.45
C ALA A 65 8.17 -26.16 9.61
N SER A 66 7.39 -26.46 10.65
CA SER A 66 7.78 -27.27 11.80
C SER A 66 7.35 -28.74 11.71
N ASN A 67 6.82 -29.17 10.56
CA ASN A 67 6.25 -30.51 10.35
C ASN A 67 5.26 -30.93 11.46
N GLY A 68 4.45 -29.97 11.93
CA GLY A 68 3.46 -30.14 12.99
C GLY A 68 4.01 -30.13 14.42
N ALA A 69 5.29 -29.82 14.64
CA ALA A 69 5.88 -29.72 15.97
C ALA A 69 5.76 -28.31 16.57
N GLY A 70 5.59 -28.20 17.89
CA GLY A 70 5.58 -26.91 18.60
C GLY A 70 4.39 -26.01 18.25
N VAL A 71 3.28 -26.60 17.77
CA VAL A 71 2.10 -25.86 17.30
C VAL A 71 1.39 -25.07 18.40
N GLU A 72 1.59 -25.47 19.66
CA GLU A 72 1.00 -24.83 20.84
C GLU A 72 1.47 -23.39 21.06
N ASN A 73 2.61 -23.01 20.49
CA ASN A 73 3.24 -21.70 20.65
C ASN A 73 3.19 -20.83 19.38
N LEU A 74 2.46 -21.24 18.34
CA LEU A 74 2.44 -20.52 17.05
C LEU A 74 1.58 -19.25 17.08
N PHE A 75 0.56 -19.22 17.93
CA PHE A 75 -0.32 -18.06 18.06
C PHE A 75 -0.92 -17.96 19.46
N GLU A 76 -1.33 -16.75 19.82
CA GLU A 76 -2.08 -16.46 21.04
C GLU A 76 -3.30 -15.60 20.69
N VAL A 77 -4.50 -16.03 21.11
CA VAL A 77 -5.72 -15.25 20.97
C VAL A 77 -5.91 -14.42 22.24
N LYS A 78 -5.98 -13.10 22.08
CA LYS A 78 -6.12 -12.14 23.18
C LYS A 78 -7.54 -11.60 23.26
N PRO A 79 -8.07 -11.31 24.46
CA PRO A 79 -9.42 -10.77 24.63
C PRO A 79 -9.56 -9.31 24.14
N ALA A 80 -8.44 -8.59 24.03
CA ALA A 80 -8.37 -7.22 23.53
C ALA A 80 -7.35 -7.11 22.39
N SER A 81 -7.39 -5.99 21.67
CA SER A 81 -6.42 -5.69 20.60
C SER A 81 -4.99 -5.98 21.08
N PRO A 82 -4.17 -6.76 20.33
CA PRO A 82 -4.29 -7.09 18.91
C PRO A 82 -5.26 -8.23 18.53
N PHE A 83 -5.97 -8.85 19.48
CA PHE A 83 -6.85 -10.04 19.33
C PHE A 83 -6.15 -11.33 18.90
N LEU A 84 -5.10 -11.25 18.09
CA LEU A 84 -4.30 -12.38 17.65
C LEU A 84 -2.83 -11.97 17.54
N GLU A 85 -1.95 -12.70 18.21
CA GLU A 85 -0.49 -12.57 18.06
C GLU A 85 0.07 -13.83 17.44
N LEU A 86 1.02 -13.67 16.52
CA LEU A 86 1.66 -14.77 15.80
C LEU A 86 3.14 -14.85 16.19
N ASN A 87 3.62 -16.06 16.44
CA ASN A 87 5.01 -16.30 16.77
C ASN A 87 5.86 -16.43 15.50
N LYS A 88 6.94 -15.66 15.43
CA LYS A 88 7.86 -15.62 14.29
C LYS A 88 8.99 -16.65 14.37
N SER A 89 9.16 -17.36 15.50
CA SER A 89 10.37 -18.16 15.76
C SER A 89 10.62 -19.29 14.76
N SER A 90 9.57 -19.86 14.18
CA SER A 90 9.63 -20.92 13.16
C SER A 90 9.45 -20.41 11.73
N ALA A 91 9.26 -19.10 11.54
CA ALA A 91 8.99 -18.50 10.25
C ALA A 91 10.27 -18.39 9.40
N GLN A 92 10.14 -18.55 8.08
CA GLN A 92 11.21 -18.32 7.12
C GLN A 92 10.69 -17.58 5.88
N GLY A 93 11.59 -16.93 5.14
CA GLY A 93 11.29 -16.32 3.84
C GLY A 93 10.11 -15.35 3.86
N ASP A 94 9.16 -15.55 2.95
CA ASP A 94 7.98 -14.68 2.81
C ASP A 94 6.97 -14.82 3.96
N THR A 95 7.02 -15.93 4.73
CA THR A 95 6.18 -16.08 5.94
C THR A 95 6.57 -15.06 7.02
N ILE A 96 7.86 -14.72 7.16
CA ILE A 96 8.29 -13.65 8.07
C ILE A 96 7.67 -12.32 7.65
N LYS A 97 7.77 -11.99 6.35
CA LYS A 97 7.20 -10.75 5.79
C LYS A 97 5.69 -10.70 5.94
N ALA A 98 5.01 -11.83 5.82
CA ALA A 98 3.58 -11.95 6.04
C ALA A 98 3.20 -11.65 7.50
N ILE A 99 3.97 -12.16 8.48
CA ILE A 99 3.74 -11.85 9.90
C ILE A 99 4.05 -10.39 10.20
N ASP A 100 5.11 -9.81 9.62
CA ASP A 100 5.42 -8.39 9.76
C ASP A 100 4.27 -7.53 9.20
N ALA A 101 3.79 -7.83 7.99
CA ALA A 101 2.66 -7.12 7.38
C ALA A 101 1.37 -7.27 8.19
N PHE A 102 1.12 -8.45 8.78
CA PHE A 102 0.01 -8.65 9.71
C PHE A 102 0.16 -7.79 10.97
N THR A 103 1.37 -7.75 11.55
CA THR A 103 1.66 -6.92 12.73
C THR A 103 1.41 -5.44 12.45
N ASP A 104 1.87 -4.95 11.30
CA ASP A 104 1.66 -3.57 10.88
C ASP A 104 0.18 -3.26 10.62
N TYR A 105 -0.55 -4.22 10.04
CA TYR A 105 -1.99 -4.11 9.85
C TYR A 105 -2.72 -3.95 11.19
N ILE A 106 -2.41 -4.77 12.19
CA ILE A 106 -3.04 -4.66 13.51
C ILE A 106 -2.67 -3.34 14.22
N LYS A 107 -1.42 -2.89 14.11
CA LYS A 107 -1.00 -1.57 14.63
C LYS A 107 -1.80 -0.44 13.98
N ALA A 108 -1.96 -0.46 12.66
CA ALA A 108 -2.75 0.52 11.93
C ALA A 108 -4.22 0.53 12.36
N LEU A 109 -4.85 -0.65 12.48
CA LEU A 109 -6.23 -0.77 12.98
C LEU A 109 -6.40 -0.23 14.40
N THR A 110 -5.45 -0.55 15.28
CA THR A 110 -5.48 -0.09 16.68
C THR A 110 -5.33 1.43 16.76
N ALA A 111 -4.38 2.01 16.02
CA ALA A 111 -4.19 3.45 15.96
C ALA A 111 -5.40 4.18 15.35
N ALA A 112 -6.09 3.55 14.40
CA ALA A 112 -7.27 4.10 13.76
C ALA A 112 -8.49 4.13 14.70
N LYS A 113 -8.70 3.06 15.46
CA LYS A 113 -9.87 2.87 16.34
C LYS A 113 -10.13 4.09 17.23
N ASP A 114 -9.10 4.62 17.86
CA ASP A 114 -9.21 5.72 18.84
C ASP A 114 -9.43 7.09 18.17
N ARG A 115 -9.23 7.20 16.85
CA ARG A 115 -9.34 8.44 16.07
C ARG A 115 -10.69 8.59 15.36
N ILE A 116 -11.48 7.52 15.20
CA ILE A 116 -12.72 7.54 14.40
C ILE A 116 -13.78 8.45 15.01
N GLU A 117 -14.03 8.36 16.32
CA GLU A 117 -15.13 9.09 16.95
C GLU A 117 -14.93 10.61 16.90
N PRO A 118 -13.74 11.17 17.23
CA PRO A 118 -13.46 12.59 17.01
C PRO A 118 -13.65 13.04 15.56
N LEU A 119 -13.29 12.19 14.58
CA LEU A 119 -13.50 12.49 13.17
C LEU A 119 -14.98 12.49 12.79
N ALA A 120 -15.78 11.60 13.38
CA ALA A 120 -17.22 11.53 13.12
C ALA A 120 -17.92 12.82 13.58
N ASP A 121 -17.56 13.33 14.75
CA ASP A 121 -18.13 14.59 15.27
C ASP A 121 -17.67 15.80 14.46
N LYS A 122 -16.38 15.85 14.09
CA LYS A 122 -15.86 16.90 13.21
C LYS A 122 -16.53 16.89 11.83
N ALA A 123 -16.75 15.71 11.23
CA ALA A 123 -17.50 15.56 9.98
C ALA A 123 -18.94 16.07 10.08
N LYS A 124 -19.66 15.76 11.16
CA LYS A 124 -21.02 16.27 11.41
C LYS A 124 -21.01 17.80 11.44
N SER A 125 -20.07 18.40 12.17
CA SER A 125 -19.97 19.87 12.27
C SER A 125 -19.75 20.56 10.91
N PHE A 126 -18.96 19.94 10.01
CA PHE A 126 -18.80 20.46 8.65
C PHE A 126 -20.06 20.28 7.81
N ALA A 127 -20.74 19.14 7.94
CA ALA A 127 -21.99 18.87 7.23
C ALA A 127 -23.11 19.85 7.65
N GLU A 128 -23.18 20.21 8.93
CA GLU A 128 -24.13 21.19 9.48
C GLU A 128 -23.85 22.61 8.98
N LYS A 129 -22.58 23.00 8.80
CA LYS A 129 -22.20 24.30 8.24
C LYS A 129 -22.42 24.41 6.72
N ALA A 130 -22.47 23.29 6.01
CA ALA A 130 -22.49 23.26 4.55
C ALA A 130 -23.68 24.01 3.90
N PRO A 131 -24.93 23.95 4.43
CA PRO A 131 -26.07 24.66 3.85
C PRO A 131 -25.95 26.20 3.89
N ASP A 132 -25.18 26.76 4.82
CA ASP A 132 -25.06 28.21 5.01
C ASP A 132 -24.00 28.84 4.09
N LEU A 133 -23.04 28.04 3.60
CA LEU A 133 -21.92 28.55 2.80
C LEU A 133 -22.33 29.21 1.48
N PRO A 134 -23.34 28.73 0.72
CA PRO A 134 -23.82 29.45 -0.46
C PRO A 134 -24.35 30.85 -0.15
N GLY A 135 -25.00 31.04 1.00
CA GLY A 135 -25.48 32.35 1.47
C GLY A 135 -24.32 33.29 1.76
N LYS A 136 -23.36 32.83 2.59
CA LYS A 136 -22.14 33.58 2.92
C LYS A 136 -21.32 33.94 1.67
N CYS A 137 -21.15 32.98 0.75
CA CYS A 137 -20.44 33.22 -0.50
C CYS A 137 -21.14 34.29 -1.37
N LYS A 138 -22.48 34.32 -1.41
CA LYS A 138 -23.22 35.36 -2.14
C LYS A 138 -22.96 36.74 -1.55
N GLU A 139 -22.91 36.86 -0.23
CA GLU A 139 -22.57 38.10 0.48
C GLU A 139 -21.13 38.54 0.16
N ASP A 140 -20.16 37.63 0.29
CA ASP A 140 -18.74 37.89 -0.03
C ASP A 140 -18.53 38.28 -1.50
N ILE A 141 -19.22 37.63 -2.43
CA ILE A 141 -19.21 37.97 -3.86
C ILE A 141 -19.74 39.38 -4.10
N SER A 142 -20.78 39.78 -3.36
CA SER A 142 -21.42 41.09 -3.51
C SER A 142 -20.52 42.19 -2.98
N ASN A 143 -19.79 41.91 -1.90
CA ASN A 143 -18.85 42.83 -1.26
C ASN A 143 -17.48 42.89 -1.97
N SER A 144 -17.12 41.88 -2.75
CA SER A 144 -15.85 41.85 -3.48
C SER A 144 -15.85 42.82 -4.67
N LYS A 145 -14.92 43.78 -4.63
CA LYS A 145 -14.62 44.72 -5.73
C LYS A 145 -13.60 44.17 -6.73
N ASP A 146 -12.79 43.20 -6.29
CA ASP A 146 -11.62 42.74 -7.04
C ASP A 146 -11.89 41.55 -7.97
N LEU A 147 -13.06 40.90 -7.81
CA LEU A 147 -13.44 39.76 -8.64
C LEU A 147 -14.25 40.18 -9.87
N GLY A 148 -13.83 39.73 -11.05
CA GLY A 148 -14.60 39.87 -12.28
C GLY A 148 -15.86 38.99 -12.30
N MET A 149 -16.84 39.28 -13.18
CA MET A 149 -18.12 38.55 -13.26
C MET A 149 -17.94 37.02 -13.41
N MET A 150 -16.96 36.60 -14.22
CA MET A 150 -16.65 35.18 -14.42
C MET A 150 -16.06 34.53 -13.17
N GLU A 151 -15.26 35.25 -12.40
CA GLU A 151 -14.66 34.76 -11.16
C GLU A 151 -15.71 34.65 -10.05
N LYS A 152 -16.62 35.62 -9.96
CA LYS A 152 -17.80 35.56 -9.09
C LYS A 152 -18.65 34.32 -9.38
N ALA A 153 -18.94 34.05 -10.65
CA ALA A 153 -19.68 32.85 -11.05
C ALA A 153 -18.92 31.55 -10.71
N LYS A 154 -17.59 31.52 -10.89
CA LYS A 154 -16.75 30.38 -10.52
C LYS A 154 -16.71 30.17 -9.01
N ALA A 155 -16.62 31.23 -8.22
CA ALA A 155 -16.65 31.19 -6.75
C ALA A 155 -17.96 30.58 -6.25
N ALA A 156 -19.10 31.01 -6.79
CA ALA A 156 -20.41 30.45 -6.44
C ALA A 156 -20.51 28.96 -6.81
N LYS A 157 -20.05 28.57 -8.01
CA LYS A 157 -20.04 27.18 -8.46
C LYS A 157 -19.16 26.30 -7.57
N ASN A 158 -17.95 26.74 -7.27
CA ASN A 158 -16.98 26.00 -6.46
C ASN A 158 -17.49 25.87 -5.02
N THR A 159 -18.07 26.93 -4.45
CA THR A 159 -18.73 26.88 -3.13
C THR A 159 -19.86 25.85 -3.11
N ALA A 160 -20.75 25.87 -4.10
CA ALA A 160 -21.84 24.90 -4.18
C ALA A 160 -21.31 23.45 -4.31
N SER A 161 -20.24 23.24 -5.08
CA SER A 161 -19.60 21.92 -5.21
C SER A 161 -18.97 21.47 -3.90
N ASN A 162 -18.17 22.33 -3.26
CA ASN A 162 -17.51 22.03 -1.99
C ASN A 162 -18.53 21.78 -0.87
N SER A 163 -19.63 22.55 -0.81
CA SER A 163 -20.71 22.36 0.17
C SER A 163 -21.36 20.98 0.02
N LYS A 164 -21.57 20.51 -1.23
CA LYS A 164 -22.03 19.14 -1.49
C LYS A 164 -21.04 18.07 -1.04
N HIS A 165 -19.73 18.34 -1.11
CA HIS A 165 -18.71 17.43 -0.59
C HIS A 165 -18.69 17.43 0.95
N MET A 166 -18.80 18.60 1.58
CA MET A 166 -18.89 18.74 3.03
C MET A 166 -20.08 17.96 3.61
N ALA A 167 -21.25 18.06 2.99
CA ALA A 167 -22.43 17.31 3.39
C ALA A 167 -22.26 15.77 3.32
N LYS A 168 -21.27 15.27 2.55
CA LYS A 168 -20.97 13.84 2.43
C LYS A 168 -19.88 13.35 3.37
N LEU A 169 -19.20 14.23 4.10
CA LEU A 169 -18.12 13.84 5.02
C LEU A 169 -18.57 12.82 6.08
N PRO A 170 -19.78 12.91 6.69
CA PRO A 170 -20.23 11.88 7.63
C PRO A 170 -20.25 10.49 7.01
N SER A 171 -20.71 10.36 5.75
CA SER A 171 -20.72 9.08 5.05
C SER A 171 -19.32 8.53 4.75
N LEU A 172 -18.33 9.42 4.55
CA LEU A 172 -16.94 9.03 4.36
C LEU A 172 -16.36 8.45 5.67
N VAL A 173 -16.61 9.11 6.81
CA VAL A 173 -16.19 8.61 8.12
C VAL A 173 -16.91 7.32 8.49
N THR A 174 -18.21 7.20 8.19
CA THR A 174 -18.95 5.94 8.35
C THR A 174 -18.30 4.82 7.55
N GLY A 175 -17.94 5.06 6.28
CA GLY A 175 -17.26 4.06 5.46
C GLY A 175 -15.90 3.62 6.04
N LEU A 176 -15.13 4.54 6.62
CA LEU A 176 -13.89 4.21 7.32
C LEU A 176 -14.17 3.37 8.59
N LYS A 177 -15.17 3.77 9.38
CA LYS A 177 -15.61 3.05 10.58
C LYS A 177 -16.02 1.61 10.27
N ASP A 178 -16.83 1.42 9.24
CA ASP A 178 -17.28 0.11 8.77
C ASP A 178 -16.09 -0.74 8.31
N THR A 179 -15.15 -0.15 7.57
CA THR A 179 -13.92 -0.84 7.13
C THR A 179 -13.08 -1.33 8.30
N ILE A 180 -12.92 -0.50 9.34
CA ILE A 180 -12.15 -0.85 10.54
C ILE A 180 -12.87 -1.93 11.36
N GLN A 181 -14.20 -1.84 11.46
CA GLN A 181 -15.02 -2.84 12.14
C GLN A 181 -14.95 -4.21 11.42
N GLU A 182 -15.17 -4.24 10.10
CA GLU A 182 -15.02 -5.44 9.26
C GLU A 182 -13.62 -6.06 9.42
N ALA A 183 -12.58 -5.22 9.50
CA ALA A 183 -11.20 -5.66 9.69
C ALA A 183 -10.99 -6.33 11.05
N PHE A 184 -11.48 -5.76 12.15
CA PHE A 184 -11.40 -6.38 13.47
C PHE A 184 -12.19 -7.69 13.54
N GLU A 185 -13.38 -7.73 12.95
CA GLU A 185 -14.19 -8.95 12.86
C GLU A 185 -13.48 -10.04 12.09
N SER A 186 -12.76 -9.69 11.01
CA SER A 186 -11.94 -10.61 10.23
C SER A 186 -10.81 -11.23 11.06
N VAL A 187 -10.12 -10.43 11.87
CA VAL A 187 -9.03 -10.92 12.76
C VAL A 187 -9.59 -11.80 13.88
N GLN A 188 -10.70 -11.40 14.49
CA GLN A 188 -11.39 -12.21 15.51
C GLN A 188 -11.92 -13.53 14.93
N GLY A 189 -12.43 -13.51 13.69
CA GLY A 189 -12.83 -14.68 12.94
C GLY A 189 -11.69 -15.67 12.79
N ALA A 190 -10.50 -15.20 12.41
CA ALA A 190 -9.31 -16.04 12.33
C ALA A 190 -8.94 -16.65 13.68
N GLY A 191 -8.98 -15.86 14.77
CA GLY A 191 -8.73 -16.38 16.11
C GLY A 191 -9.72 -17.49 16.52
N LYS A 192 -11.00 -17.34 16.16
CA LYS A 192 -12.03 -18.38 16.41
C LYS A 192 -11.76 -19.65 15.59
N GLU A 193 -11.45 -19.54 14.30
CA GLU A 193 -11.13 -20.70 13.46
C GLU A 193 -9.88 -21.42 13.98
N LEU A 194 -8.83 -20.69 14.29
CA LEU A 194 -7.58 -21.25 14.82
C LEU A 194 -7.80 -21.97 16.16
N ASN A 195 -8.59 -21.39 17.07
CA ASN A 195 -8.95 -22.05 18.31
C ASN A 195 -9.77 -23.32 18.07
N ALA A 196 -10.74 -23.31 17.15
CA ALA A 196 -11.55 -24.48 16.81
C ALA A 196 -10.73 -25.61 16.17
N LYS A 197 -9.62 -25.27 15.50
CA LYS A 197 -8.71 -26.23 14.85
C LYS A 197 -7.44 -26.52 15.65
N LYS A 198 -7.31 -25.99 16.88
CA LYS A 198 -6.07 -26.04 17.68
C LYS A 198 -5.52 -27.47 17.83
N ASP A 199 -6.40 -28.42 18.15
CA ASP A 199 -6.02 -29.83 18.34
C ASP A 199 -5.64 -30.56 17.04
N LYS A 200 -5.96 -29.97 15.88
CA LYS A 200 -5.66 -30.51 14.55
C LYS A 200 -4.46 -29.83 13.89
N LEU A 201 -3.90 -28.78 14.48
CA LEU A 201 -2.83 -28.00 13.84
C LEU A 201 -1.57 -28.82 13.57
N SER A 202 -1.24 -29.79 14.43
CA SER A 202 -0.10 -30.67 14.20
C SER A 202 -0.28 -31.49 12.92
N ASP A 203 -1.46 -32.07 12.72
CA ASP A 203 -1.75 -32.90 11.56
C ASP A 203 -1.90 -32.05 10.29
N ILE A 204 -2.55 -30.89 10.37
CA ILE A 204 -2.59 -29.90 9.28
C ILE A 204 -1.17 -29.53 8.84
N GLY A 205 -0.26 -29.26 9.79
CA GLY A 205 1.13 -28.95 9.51
C GLY A 205 1.85 -30.08 8.75
N LYS A 206 1.74 -31.32 9.25
CA LYS A 206 2.33 -32.50 8.59
C LYS A 206 1.79 -32.69 7.18
N ASP A 207 0.48 -32.57 7.00
CA ASP A 207 -0.15 -32.77 5.69
C ASP A 207 0.23 -31.66 4.71
N CYS A 208 0.30 -30.41 5.15
CA CYS A 208 0.82 -29.30 4.34
C CYS A 208 2.27 -29.55 3.90
N ALA A 209 3.13 -29.99 4.82
CA ALA A 209 4.53 -30.30 4.54
C ALA A 209 4.67 -31.48 3.57
N ALA A 210 3.91 -32.55 3.78
CA ALA A 210 3.88 -33.73 2.92
C ALA A 210 3.42 -33.39 1.49
N LYS A 211 2.42 -32.50 1.36
CA LYS A 211 1.93 -31.98 0.09
C LYS A 211 2.82 -30.89 -0.53
N LYS A 212 3.90 -30.48 0.16
CA LYS A 212 4.82 -29.41 -0.26
C LYS A 212 4.09 -28.10 -0.58
N LEU A 213 3.13 -27.72 0.26
CA LEU A 213 2.41 -26.46 0.11
C LEU A 213 3.33 -25.31 0.55
N GLU A 214 3.87 -24.57 -0.42
CA GLU A 214 4.92 -23.57 -0.18
C GLU A 214 4.38 -22.27 0.43
N TYR A 215 3.14 -21.89 0.13
CA TYR A 215 2.58 -20.59 0.53
C TYR A 215 1.45 -20.71 1.56
N PRO A 216 1.29 -19.72 2.46
CA PRO A 216 0.15 -19.61 3.37
C PRO A 216 -1.22 -19.83 2.71
N LYS A 217 -1.42 -19.26 1.52
CA LYS A 217 -2.65 -19.45 0.73
C LYS A 217 -2.91 -20.91 0.40
N ASP A 218 -1.90 -21.68 0.01
CA ASP A 218 -2.09 -23.06 -0.42
C ASP A 218 -2.48 -23.95 0.78
N CYS A 219 -1.83 -23.77 1.93
CA CYS A 219 -2.22 -24.46 3.17
C CYS A 219 -3.67 -24.12 3.58
N TYR A 220 -4.06 -22.85 3.50
CA TYR A 220 -5.42 -22.44 3.85
C TYR A 220 -6.47 -22.98 2.88
N LEU A 221 -6.22 -22.95 1.56
CA LEU A 221 -7.21 -23.45 0.60
C LEU A 221 -7.48 -24.95 0.75
N GLU A 222 -6.52 -25.69 1.30
CA GLU A 222 -6.65 -27.13 1.54
C GLU A 222 -7.36 -27.46 2.86
N PHE A 223 -7.07 -26.73 3.95
CA PHE A 223 -7.51 -27.09 5.32
C PHE A 223 -8.36 -26.03 6.03
N GLY A 224 -8.41 -24.83 5.48
CA GLY A 224 -9.14 -23.68 6.00
C GLY A 224 -10.62 -23.73 5.66
N ASP A 225 -11.38 -22.81 6.24
CA ASP A 225 -12.80 -22.69 5.94
C ASP A 225 -13.02 -22.09 4.53
N PRO A 226 -14.13 -22.45 3.85
CA PRO A 226 -14.40 -21.96 2.49
C PRO A 226 -14.43 -20.43 2.41
N ILE A 227 -13.85 -19.90 1.33
CA ILE A 227 -13.88 -18.46 1.05
C ILE A 227 -15.19 -18.11 0.36
N ASN A 228 -16.01 -17.29 1.03
CA ASN A 228 -17.27 -16.81 0.47
C ASN A 228 -17.02 -15.76 -0.61
N VAL A 229 -17.51 -16.01 -1.83
CA VAL A 229 -17.37 -15.11 -2.98
C VAL A 229 -18.73 -14.55 -3.38
N ASP A 230 -18.99 -13.31 -3.00
CA ASP A 230 -20.16 -12.56 -3.47
C ASP A 230 -19.81 -11.57 -4.62
N GLY A 231 -20.82 -10.87 -5.13
CA GLY A 231 -20.62 -9.87 -6.19
C GLY A 231 -19.74 -8.69 -5.78
N ASN A 232 -19.79 -8.30 -4.51
CA ASN A 232 -18.97 -7.21 -3.97
C ASN A 232 -17.51 -7.62 -3.85
N ALA A 233 -17.23 -8.86 -3.43
CA ALA A 233 -15.91 -9.46 -3.36
C ALA A 233 -15.21 -9.46 -4.72
N LYS A 234 -15.93 -9.79 -5.80
CA LYS A 234 -15.41 -9.71 -7.19
C LYS A 234 -14.99 -8.29 -7.56
N LYS A 235 -15.80 -7.29 -7.21
CA LYS A 235 -15.52 -5.88 -7.49
C LYS A 235 -14.32 -5.37 -6.66
N LYS A 236 -14.28 -5.68 -5.35
CA LYS A 236 -13.15 -5.36 -4.46
C LYS A 236 -11.86 -5.99 -4.98
N HIS A 237 -11.89 -7.27 -5.34
CA HIS A 237 -10.74 -7.99 -5.90
C HIS A 237 -10.25 -7.37 -7.22
N ALA A 238 -11.15 -7.00 -8.14
CA ALA A 238 -10.75 -6.35 -9.40
C ALA A 238 -10.07 -4.98 -9.18
N ALA A 239 -10.56 -4.18 -8.21
CA ALA A 239 -9.93 -2.93 -7.83
C ALA A 239 -8.55 -3.16 -7.19
N GLN A 240 -8.45 -4.15 -6.31
CA GLN A 240 -7.20 -4.54 -5.66
C GLN A 240 -6.17 -5.03 -6.68
N GLN A 241 -6.55 -5.90 -7.62
CA GLN A 241 -5.67 -6.38 -8.68
C GLN A 241 -5.05 -5.24 -9.50
N LYS A 242 -5.81 -4.15 -9.76
CA LYS A 242 -5.26 -2.95 -10.41
C LYS A 242 -4.22 -2.25 -9.53
N LYS A 243 -4.48 -2.11 -8.22
CA LYS A 243 -3.51 -1.54 -7.26
C LYS A 243 -2.23 -2.41 -7.21
N MET A 244 -2.37 -3.74 -7.16
CA MET A 244 -1.25 -4.67 -7.09
C MET A 244 -0.39 -4.64 -8.36
N LYS A 245 -0.98 -4.65 -9.56
CA LYS A 245 -0.22 -4.49 -10.81
C LYS A 245 0.59 -3.19 -10.86
N LYS A 246 0.02 -2.10 -10.33
CA LYS A 246 0.73 -0.82 -10.22
C LYS A 246 1.88 -0.90 -9.21
N LYS A 247 1.71 -1.64 -8.11
CA LYS A 247 2.75 -1.88 -7.12
C LYS A 247 3.88 -2.75 -7.69
N GLU A 248 3.55 -3.87 -8.32
CA GLU A 248 4.51 -4.74 -9.03
C GLU A 248 5.37 -3.95 -10.02
N ALA A 249 4.73 -3.09 -10.84
CA ALA A 249 5.45 -2.23 -11.77
C ALA A 249 6.43 -1.28 -11.06
N LYS A 250 6.04 -0.70 -9.92
CA LYS A 250 6.92 0.15 -9.11
C LYS A 250 8.07 -0.62 -8.48
N ASP A 251 7.80 -1.80 -7.94
CA ASP A 251 8.81 -2.65 -7.30
C ASP A 251 9.83 -3.15 -8.33
N GLU A 252 9.39 -3.48 -9.54
CA GLU A 252 10.28 -3.81 -10.67
C GLU A 252 11.17 -2.62 -11.07
N ILE A 253 10.61 -1.41 -11.17
CA ILE A 253 11.40 -0.19 -11.42
C ILE A 253 12.43 0.01 -10.31
N ARG A 254 12.03 -0.14 -9.04
CA ARG A 254 12.93 -0.01 -7.89
C ARG A 254 14.06 -1.04 -7.95
N ARG A 255 13.74 -2.31 -8.23
CA ARG A 255 14.74 -3.39 -8.36
C ARG A 255 15.74 -3.09 -9.48
N ARG A 256 15.28 -2.58 -10.62
CA ARG A 256 16.15 -2.17 -11.73
C ARG A 256 17.08 -1.02 -11.32
N ASN A 257 16.57 -0.04 -10.58
CA ASN A 257 17.36 1.07 -10.08
C ASN A 257 18.40 0.62 -9.05
N GLU A 258 18.05 -0.29 -8.13
CA GLU A 258 19.00 -0.87 -7.17
C GLU A 258 20.13 -1.62 -7.91
N LEU A 259 19.79 -2.48 -8.88
CA LEU A 259 20.78 -3.18 -9.70
C LEU A 259 21.69 -2.21 -10.48
N LEU A 260 21.13 -1.10 -10.99
CA LEU A 260 21.90 -0.08 -11.68
C LEU A 260 22.87 0.62 -10.73
N LEU A 261 22.42 1.00 -9.54
CA LEU A 261 23.26 1.64 -8.52
C LEU A 261 24.41 0.72 -8.09
N ASP A 262 24.13 -0.58 -7.87
CA ASP A 262 25.17 -1.57 -7.55
C ASP A 262 26.22 -1.69 -8.67
N LYS A 263 25.78 -1.68 -9.93
CA LYS A 263 26.68 -1.70 -11.09
C LYS A 263 27.51 -0.42 -11.21
N LEU A 264 26.90 0.74 -11.00
CA LEU A 264 27.61 2.03 -11.01
C LEU A 264 28.66 2.08 -9.90
N TYR A 265 28.31 1.61 -8.71
CA TYR A 265 29.22 1.50 -7.58
C TYR A 265 30.40 0.57 -7.86
N TYR A 266 30.14 -0.56 -8.51
CA TYR A 266 31.19 -1.51 -8.92
C TYR A 266 32.15 -0.91 -9.96
N ILE A 267 31.65 -0.15 -10.93
CA ILE A 267 32.46 0.57 -11.92
C ILE A 267 33.35 1.61 -11.23
N ASP A 268 32.79 2.41 -10.32
CA ASP A 268 33.51 3.45 -9.58
C ASP A 268 34.66 2.87 -8.73
N ARG A 269 34.47 1.69 -8.15
CA ARG A 269 35.50 0.99 -7.36
C ARG A 269 36.59 0.30 -8.17
N LEU A 270 36.41 0.11 -9.48
CA LEU A 270 37.40 -0.53 -10.36
C LEU A 270 37.74 0.33 -11.58
N PRO A 271 38.24 1.56 -11.37
CA PRO A 271 38.46 2.54 -12.43
C PRO A 271 39.52 2.10 -13.46
N GLY A 272 40.39 1.14 -13.13
CA GLY A 272 41.40 0.62 -14.06
C GLY A 272 40.90 -0.47 -15.03
N LYS A 273 39.74 -1.09 -14.78
CA LYS A 273 39.27 -2.28 -15.53
C LYS A 273 37.94 -2.09 -16.26
N LEU A 274 37.14 -1.10 -15.87
CA LEU A 274 35.75 -0.97 -16.35
C LEU A 274 35.33 0.49 -16.64
N HIS A 275 36.27 1.44 -16.65
CA HIS A 275 35.95 2.84 -16.85
C HIS A 275 35.41 3.09 -18.27
N PRO A 276 34.16 3.54 -18.43
CA PRO A 276 33.64 3.92 -19.72
C PRO A 276 34.15 5.34 -20.02
N PHE A 277 35.40 5.46 -20.51
CA PHE A 277 35.95 6.74 -20.98
C PHE A 277 35.27 7.29 -22.26
N THR A 278 34.11 6.76 -22.65
CA THR A 278 33.32 7.22 -23.81
C THR A 278 31.81 7.28 -23.56
N LEU A 279 31.35 7.40 -22.31
CA LEU A 279 29.95 7.75 -22.04
C LEU A 279 29.86 9.23 -21.66
N SER A 280 29.48 10.05 -22.64
CA SER A 280 28.98 11.41 -22.42
C SER A 280 27.74 11.31 -21.53
N ILE A 281 27.89 11.68 -20.27
CA ILE A 281 26.78 11.84 -19.32
C ILE A 281 26.37 13.30 -19.41
N ASP A 282 25.26 13.57 -20.11
CA ASP A 282 24.60 14.86 -20.03
C ASP A 282 24.06 15.06 -18.62
N ARG A 283 24.37 16.22 -18.02
CA ARG A 283 24.02 16.52 -16.62
C ARG A 283 22.50 16.40 -16.40
N PRO A 284 22.04 15.76 -15.32
CA PRO A 284 20.62 15.77 -14.99
C PRO A 284 20.17 17.21 -14.67
N PRO A 285 18.94 17.61 -15.08
CA PRO A 285 18.40 18.91 -14.75
C PRO A 285 18.19 19.04 -13.23
N SER A 286 18.37 20.26 -12.71
CA SER A 286 18.32 20.54 -11.28
C SER A 286 16.93 20.31 -10.69
N ALA A 287 16.90 19.84 -9.44
CA ALA A 287 15.72 19.35 -8.72
C ALA A 287 14.60 20.38 -8.43
N TYR A 288 14.70 21.61 -8.95
CA TYR A 288 13.86 22.74 -8.53
C TYR A 288 12.71 23.11 -9.49
N SER A 289 12.44 22.37 -10.57
CA SER A 289 11.53 22.89 -11.62
C SER A 289 10.36 22.01 -12.08
N LEU A 290 10.08 20.83 -11.51
CA LEU A 290 9.07 19.93 -12.10
C LEU A 290 7.98 19.50 -11.11
N ASN A 291 6.72 19.79 -11.49
CA ASN A 291 5.54 19.26 -10.82
C ASN A 291 5.52 17.72 -10.89
N ARG A 292 4.66 17.08 -10.08
CA ARG A 292 4.57 15.61 -9.97
C ARG A 292 4.46 14.88 -11.32
N HIS A 293 3.70 15.43 -12.29
CA HIS A 293 3.52 14.83 -13.61
C HIS A 293 4.81 14.88 -14.43
N ASN A 294 5.50 16.02 -14.41
CA ASN A 294 6.77 16.16 -15.10
C ASN A 294 7.87 15.31 -14.44
N ARG A 295 7.81 15.11 -13.13
CA ARG A 295 8.72 14.20 -12.42
C ARG A 295 8.50 12.74 -12.82
N GLU A 296 7.25 12.33 -13.03
CA GLU A 296 6.91 10.99 -13.55
C GLU A 296 7.39 10.81 -15.01
N GLN A 297 7.14 11.79 -15.89
CA GLN A 297 7.66 11.75 -17.26
C GLN A 297 9.19 11.67 -17.33
N GLU A 298 9.86 12.33 -16.38
CA GLU A 298 11.31 12.37 -16.35
C GLU A 298 11.93 11.11 -15.75
N LEU A 299 11.25 10.47 -14.79
CA LEU A 299 11.57 9.10 -14.38
C LEU A 299 11.41 8.11 -15.54
N ASP A 300 10.35 8.24 -16.35
CA ASP A 300 10.15 7.40 -17.55
C ASP A 300 11.20 7.69 -18.65
N ARG A 301 11.71 8.92 -18.77
CA ARG A 301 12.84 9.23 -19.68
C ARG A 301 14.12 8.56 -19.18
N ILE A 302 14.44 8.73 -17.91
CA ILE A 302 15.64 8.16 -17.28
C ILE A 302 15.62 6.63 -17.38
N ASP A 303 14.49 5.97 -17.13
CA ASP A 303 14.36 4.51 -17.25
C ASP A 303 14.62 4.05 -18.70
N ARG A 304 14.10 4.77 -19.70
CA ARG A 304 14.38 4.47 -21.13
C ARG A 304 15.85 4.65 -21.50
N GLU A 305 16.53 5.66 -20.96
CA GLU A 305 17.97 5.86 -21.16
C GLU A 305 18.80 4.78 -20.48
N ASN A 306 18.41 4.37 -19.27
CA ASN A 306 19.03 3.25 -18.55
C ASN A 306 18.88 1.92 -19.28
N ILE A 307 17.69 1.63 -19.85
CA ILE A 307 17.47 0.45 -20.69
C ILE A 307 18.38 0.47 -21.92
N LYS A 308 18.50 1.62 -22.59
CA LYS A 308 19.41 1.77 -23.74
C LYS A 308 20.87 1.53 -23.35
N MET A 309 21.30 2.04 -22.19
CA MET A 309 22.65 1.84 -21.67
C MET A 309 22.90 0.37 -21.30
N LEU A 310 21.97 -0.27 -20.60
CA LEU A 310 22.02 -1.70 -20.27
C LEU A 310 22.12 -2.58 -21.52
N ASN A 311 21.30 -2.30 -22.54
CA ASN A 311 21.35 -3.02 -23.80
C ASN A 311 22.71 -2.83 -24.50
N LYS A 312 23.25 -1.60 -24.51
CA LYS A 312 24.59 -1.33 -25.04
C LYS A 312 25.68 -2.11 -24.30
N ILE A 313 25.60 -2.20 -22.97
CA ILE A 313 26.56 -2.96 -22.16
C ILE A 313 26.44 -4.47 -22.41
N GLN A 314 25.21 -5.00 -22.48
CA GLN A 314 24.98 -6.43 -22.71
C GLN A 314 25.45 -6.91 -24.09
N HIS A 315 25.43 -6.02 -25.09
CA HIS A 315 25.84 -6.33 -26.46
C HIS A 315 27.22 -5.77 -26.81
N ALA A 316 27.91 -5.14 -25.85
CA ALA A 316 29.30 -4.76 -26.01
C ALA A 316 30.16 -6.02 -25.93
N SER A 317 30.54 -6.58 -27.07
CA SER A 317 31.60 -7.57 -27.13
C SER A 317 32.93 -6.87 -26.83
N THR A 318 33.59 -7.25 -25.73
CA THR A 318 34.95 -6.80 -25.46
C THR A 318 35.88 -7.35 -26.53
N LYS A 319 36.71 -6.49 -27.13
CA LYS A 319 37.68 -6.85 -28.18
C LYS A 319 38.91 -7.62 -27.65
N TYR A 320 38.96 -7.90 -26.36
CA TYR A 320 40.08 -8.56 -25.71
C TYR A 320 39.82 -10.06 -25.66
N SER A 321 40.77 -10.85 -26.15
CA SER A 321 40.73 -12.30 -25.95
C SER A 321 40.95 -12.60 -24.46
N ILE A 322 40.41 -13.71 -23.97
CA ILE A 322 40.68 -14.17 -22.61
C ILE A 322 42.18 -14.48 -22.45
N GLU A 323 42.87 -14.86 -23.53
CA GLU A 323 44.32 -15.05 -23.54
C GLU A 323 45.09 -13.75 -23.22
N ASP A 324 44.67 -12.59 -23.74
CA ASP A 324 45.31 -11.29 -23.47
C ASP A 324 45.17 -10.84 -22.01
N LEU A 325 44.16 -11.35 -21.29
CA LEU A 325 43.93 -11.06 -19.87
C LEU A 325 44.73 -11.99 -18.95
N MET A 326 45.27 -13.08 -19.49
CA MET A 326 45.95 -14.14 -18.74
C MET A 326 47.46 -14.16 -18.96
N SER A 327 47.99 -13.47 -19.98
CA SER A 327 49.44 -13.45 -20.30
C SER A 327 50.30 -12.65 -19.31
N ASP A 328 49.71 -11.75 -18.51
CA ASP A 328 50.45 -10.92 -17.53
C ASP A 328 50.51 -11.55 -16.12
N ARG A 329 50.26 -12.86 -16.01
CA ARG A 329 50.53 -13.63 -14.80
C ARG A 329 51.62 -14.68 -15.03
N TYR A 330 52.81 -14.25 -15.43
CA TYR A 330 54.08 -14.93 -15.09
C TYR A 330 55.22 -13.93 -15.05
#